data_AF-A0A822XAQ8-F1
#
_entry.id   AF-A0A822XAQ8-F1
#
_cell.length_a   1.000
_cell.length_b   1.000
_cell.length_c   1.000
_cell.angle_alpha   90.00
_cell.angle_beta   90.00
_cell.angle_gamma   90.00
#
_symmetry.space_group_name_H-M   'P 1'
#
loop_
_entity.id
_entity.type
_entity.pdbx_description
1 polymer ?
#
loop_
_entity_poly.entity_id
_entity_poly.type
_entity_poly.pdbx_seq_one_letter_code
_entity_poly.pdbx_strand_id
1 'polypeptide(L)'
;MGLWTAWISTAIGFYYAVVTGWCLKYFSAAASGGLGQGVDTTQVWNDFLQDPSQVIIFQFLAVAITMAAIWRGAKAIEKVNVILMVSLFILLFSALFL
;
A
#
# COMPACT_ATOMS: atom_id res chain seq x y z
N MET A 1 27.20 14.96 1.37
CA MET A 1 26.43 14.00 2.19
C MET A 1 24.93 14.06 1.93
N GLY A 2 24.28 15.24 1.83
CA GLY A 2 22.83 15.34 1.57
C GLY A 2 22.33 14.78 0.23
N LEU A 3 23.11 14.90 -0.85
CA LEU A 3 22.72 14.35 -2.16
C LEU A 3 22.67 12.81 -2.16
N TRP A 4 23.60 12.18 -1.44
CA TRP A 4 23.68 10.73 -1.30
C TRP A 4 22.50 10.17 -0.50
N THR A 5 22.14 10.83 0.61
CA THR A 5 20.97 10.44 1.41
C THR A 5 19.67 10.62 0.63
N ALA A 6 19.52 11.72 -0.12
CA ALA A 6 18.35 11.93 -0.96
C ALA A 6 18.22 10.83 -2.02
N TRP A 7 19.32 10.47 -2.69
CA TRP A 7 19.34 9.39 -3.67
C TRP A 7 18.90 8.04 -3.09
N ILE A 8 19.47 7.64 -1.94
CA ILE A 8 19.11 6.38 -1.28
C ILE A 8 17.62 6.38 -0.90
N SER A 9 17.12 7.47 -0.31
CA SER A 9 15.71 7.58 0.07
C SER A 9 14.78 7.46 -1.16
N THR A 10 15.13 8.09 -2.28
CA THR A 10 14.37 7.97 -3.52
C THR A 10 14.40 6.55 -4.08
N ALA A 11 15.58 5.91 -4.09
CA ALA A 11 15.74 4.54 -4.61
C ALA A 11 14.91 3.53 -3.80
N ILE A 12 14.92 3.65 -2.47
CA ILE A 12 14.07 2.84 -1.58
C ILE A 12 12.59 3.11 -1.87
N GLY A 13 12.22 4.38 -2.10
CA GLY A 13 10.86 4.78 -2.45
C GLY A 13 10.29 4.05 -3.68
N PHE A 14 11.10 3.79 -4.71
CA PHE A 14 10.65 3.04 -5.89
C PHE A 14 10.18 1.63 -5.55
N TYR A 15 10.96 0.90 -4.73
CA TYR A 15 10.57 -0.44 -4.28
C TYR A 15 9.33 -0.40 -3.38
N TYR A 16 9.28 0.52 -2.41
CA TYR A 16 8.15 0.64 -1.50
C TYR A 16 6.84 1.01 -2.21
N ALA A 17 6.90 1.80 -3.29
CA ALA A 17 5.73 2.10 -4.11
C ALA A 17 5.12 0.83 -4.73
N VAL A 18 5.96 -0.09 -5.21
CA VAL A 18 5.51 -1.38 -5.78
C VAL A 18 4.85 -2.24 -4.71
N VAL A 19 5.51 -2.44 -3.57
CA VAL A 19 4.99 -3.27 -2.47
C VAL A 19 3.67 -2.70 -1.92
N THR A 20 3.58 -1.37 -1.79
CA THR A 20 2.34 -0.70 -1.37
C THR A 20 1.22 -0.89 -2.39
N GLY A 21 1.53 -0.85 -3.69
CA GLY A 21 0.58 -1.16 -4.76
C GLY A 21 0.01 -2.58 -4.63
N TRP A 22 0.85 -3.57 -4.30
CA TRP A 22 0.37 -4.94 -4.03
C TRP A 22 -0.61 -4.97 -2.86
N CYS A 23 -0.29 -4.30 -1.74
CA CYS A 23 -1.19 -4.20 -0.60
C CYS A 23 -2.55 -3.58 -1.00
N LEU A 24 -2.57 -2.55 -1.84
CA LEU A 24 -3.81 -1.94 -2.33
C LEU A 24 -4.64 -2.90 -3.19
N LYS A 25 -4.00 -3.68 -4.09
CA LYS A 25 -4.69 -4.71 -4.87
C LYS A 25 -5.34 -5.75 -3.96
N TYR A 26 -4.60 -6.28 -2.99
CA TYR A 26 -5.13 -7.28 -2.06
C TYR A 26 -6.22 -6.72 -1.17
N PHE A 27 -6.09 -5.47 -0.72
CA PHE A 27 -7.13 -4.79 0.03
C PHE A 27 -8.41 -4.65 -0.81
N SER A 28 -8.30 -4.25 -2.09
CA SER A 28 -9.47 -4.16 -2.98
C SER A 28 -10.12 -5.53 -3.24
N ALA A 29 -9.31 -6.58 -3.43
CA ALA A 29 -9.79 -7.94 -3.64
C ALA A 29 -10.48 -8.51 -2.39
N ALA A 30 -9.95 -8.21 -1.19
CA ALA A 30 -10.60 -8.55 0.07
C ALA A 30 -11.93 -7.80 0.23
N ALA A 31 -11.93 -6.49 -0.03
CA ALA A 31 -13.12 -5.65 0.10
C ALA A 31 -14.24 -6.03 -0.89
N SER A 32 -13.90 -6.54 -2.07
CA SER A 32 -14.86 -7.05 -3.06
C SER A 32 -15.30 -8.50 -2.82
N GLY A 33 -14.84 -9.15 -1.75
CA GLY A 33 -15.16 -10.55 -1.44
C GLY A 33 -14.41 -11.59 -2.28
N GLY A 34 -13.40 -11.18 -3.05
CA GLY A 34 -12.61 -12.04 -3.94
C GLY A 34 -11.62 -12.96 -3.25
N LEU A 35 -11.53 -12.92 -1.91
CA LEU A 35 -10.64 -13.75 -1.08
C LEU A 35 -11.41 -14.61 -0.07
N GLY A 36 -12.62 -15.06 -0.44
CA GLY A 36 -13.46 -15.92 0.40
C GLY A 36 -12.97 -17.37 0.51
N GLN A 37 -13.72 -18.21 1.24
CA GLN A 37 -13.40 -19.63 1.39
C GLN A 37 -13.34 -20.36 0.04
N GLY A 38 -12.30 -21.18 -0.15
CA GLY A 38 -12.10 -21.99 -1.35
C GLY A 38 -11.36 -21.31 -2.50
N VAL A 39 -10.94 -20.04 -2.33
CA VAL A 39 -10.12 -19.32 -3.32
C VAL A 39 -8.65 -19.76 -3.21
N ASP A 40 -8.04 -20.10 -4.35
CA ASP A 40 -6.59 -20.31 -4.44
C ASP A 40 -5.86 -18.96 -4.44
N THR A 41 -5.36 -18.57 -3.28
CA THR A 41 -4.63 -17.31 -3.10
C THR A 41 -3.30 -17.26 -3.84
N THR A 42 -2.69 -18.42 -4.14
CA THR A 42 -1.46 -18.53 -4.92
C THR A 42 -1.74 -18.23 -6.38
N GLN A 43 -2.83 -18.77 -6.92
CA GLN A 43 -3.28 -18.43 -8.27
C GLN A 43 -3.62 -16.94 -8.38
N VAL A 44 -4.37 -16.38 -7.44
CA VAL A 44 -4.71 -14.94 -7.41
C VAL A 44 -3.48 -14.03 -7.33
N TRP A 45 -2.40 -14.50 -6.70
CA TRP A 45 -1.11 -13.82 -6.68
C TRP A 45 -0.41 -13.88 -8.03
N ASN A 46 -0.29 -15.09 -8.58
CA ASN A 46 0.42 -15.32 -9.83
C ASN A 46 -0.27 -14.60 -11.00
N ASP A 47 -1.60 -14.69 -11.10
CA ASP A 47 -2.38 -14.02 -12.14
C ASP A 47 -2.19 -12.50 -12.08
N PHE A 48 -2.11 -11.93 -10.87
CA PHE A 48 -1.82 -10.51 -10.69
C PHE A 48 -0.40 -10.13 -11.11
N LEU A 49 0.61 -10.91 -10.69
CA LEU A 49 2.00 -10.63 -11.07
C LEU A 49 2.28 -10.81 -12.56
N GLN A 50 1.52 -11.70 -13.21
CA GLN A 50 1.61 -11.94 -14.66
C GLN A 50 0.86 -10.89 -15.49
N ASP A 51 0.14 -9.95 -14.86
CA ASP A 51 -0.50 -8.81 -15.53
C ASP A 51 0.26 -7.50 -15.21
N PRO A 52 1.19 -7.06 -16.09
CA PRO A 52 1.94 -5.83 -15.89
C PRO A 52 1.06 -4.59 -15.80
N SER A 53 -0.09 -4.58 -16.48
CA SER A 53 -0.98 -3.42 -16.51
C SER A 53 -1.60 -3.17 -15.14
N GLN A 54 -2.05 -4.23 -14.47
CA GLN A 54 -2.58 -4.18 -13.12
C GLN A 54 -1.52 -3.71 -12.13
N VAL A 55 -0.32 -4.30 -12.17
CA VAL A 55 0.78 -3.94 -11.27
C VAL A 55 1.14 -2.45 -11.39
N ILE A 56 1.23 -1.94 -12.62
CA ILE A 56 1.56 -0.53 -12.88
C ILE A 56 0.44 0.41 -12.39
N ILE A 57 -0.83 0.07 -12.64
CA ILE A 57 -1.98 0.88 -12.19
C ILE A 57 -1.99 0.99 -10.66
N PHE A 58 -1.82 -0.12 -9.95
CA PHE A 58 -1.81 -0.11 -8.49
C PHE A 58 -0.59 0.60 -7.90
N GLN A 59 0.59 0.48 -8.54
CA GLN A 59 1.76 1.27 -8.16
C GLN A 59 1.51 2.78 -8.36
N PHE A 60 0.92 3.17 -9.49
CA PHE A 60 0.57 4.55 -9.76
C PHE A 60 -0.42 5.10 -8.73
N LEU A 61 -1.44 4.33 -8.37
CA LEU A 61 -2.38 4.68 -7.31
C LEU A 61 -1.70 4.85 -5.96
N ALA A 62 -0.76 3.96 -5.60
CA ALA A 62 0.01 4.08 -4.37
C ALA A 62 0.78 5.42 -4.32
N VAL A 63 1.49 5.77 -5.39
CA VAL A 63 2.22 7.04 -5.49
C VAL A 63 1.27 8.24 -5.44
N ALA A 64 0.13 8.18 -6.13
CA ALA A 64 -0.87 9.25 -6.12
C ALA A 64 -1.45 9.50 -4.72
N ILE A 65 -1.76 8.43 -3.97
CA ILE A 65 -2.23 8.52 -2.59
C ILE A 65 -1.15 9.13 -1.69
N THR A 66 0.11 8.68 -1.84
CA THR A 66 1.23 9.26 -1.07
C THR A 66 1.42 10.74 -1.40
N MET A 67 1.37 11.14 -2.67
CA MET A 67 1.45 12.55 -3.07
C MET A 67 0.30 13.38 -2.46
N ALA A 68 -0.92 12.85 -2.47
CA ALA A 68 -2.07 13.50 -1.84
C ALA A 68 -1.89 13.66 -0.32
N ALA A 69 -1.32 12.65 0.35
CA ALA A 69 -1.06 12.66 1.79
C ALA A 69 -0.02 13.73 2.20
N ILE A 70 0.98 14.00 1.35
CA ILE A 70 2.04 14.97 1.64
C ILE A 70 1.74 16.40 1.11
N TRP A 71 0.66 16.60 0.34
CA TRP A 71 0.42 17.83 -0.43
C TRP A 71 0.42 19.11 0.42
N ARG A 72 -0.17 19.09 1.63
CA ARG A 72 -0.21 20.28 2.52
C ARG A 72 0.99 20.37 3.48
N GLY A 73 2.09 19.70 3.16
CA GLY A 73 3.32 19.70 3.94
C GLY A 73 3.19 19.00 5.30
N ALA A 74 4.06 19.36 6.25
CA ALA A 74 4.24 18.63 7.51
C ALA A 74 2.95 18.40 8.32
N LYS A 75 2.05 19.39 8.39
CA LYS A 75 0.77 19.26 9.12
C LYS A 75 -0.15 18.20 8.49
N ALA A 76 -0.10 18.02 7.18
CA ALA A 76 -0.86 16.98 6.48
C ALA A 76 -0.33 15.60 6.83
N ILE A 77 1.00 15.47 6.76
CA ILE A 77 1.73 14.24 7.03
C ILE A 77 1.44 13.77 8.45
N GLU A 78 1.52 14.67 9.43
CA GLU A 78 1.23 14.34 10.83
C GLU A 78 -0.21 13.85 11.01
N LYS A 79 -1.18 14.55 10.42
CA LYS A 79 -2.60 14.16 10.51
C LYS A 79 -2.86 12.79 9.87
N VAL A 80 -2.31 12.55 8.68
CA VAL A 80 -2.43 11.25 8.00
C VAL A 80 -1.76 10.15 8.83
N ASN A 81 -0.59 10.41 9.40
CA ASN A 81 0.13 9.45 10.23
C ASN A 81 -0.68 9.05 11.49
N VAL A 82 -1.32 10.01 12.15
CA VAL A 82 -2.20 9.72 13.30
C VAL A 82 -3.36 8.81 12.87
N ILE A 83 -4.01 9.10 11.74
CA ILE A 83 -5.10 8.26 11.21
C ILE A 83 -4.61 6.85 10.91
N LEU A 84 -3.46 6.70 10.24
CA LEU A 84 -2.87 5.41 9.90
C LEU A 84 -2.55 4.59 11.17
N MET A 85 -1.92 5.21 12.16
CA MET A 85 -1.59 4.54 13.43
C MET A 85 -2.85 4.08 14.17
N VAL A 86 -3.87 4.93 14.27
CA VAL A 86 -5.15 4.56 14.91
C VAL A 86 -5.82 3.41 14.15
N SER A 87 -5.85 3.46 12.82
CA SER A 87 -6.43 2.39 12.00
C SER A 87 -5.71 1.05 12.20
N LEU A 88 -4.38 1.07 12.34
CA LEU A 88 -3.58 -0.13 12.56
C LEU A 88 -3.90 -0.77 13.92
N PHE A 89 -4.03 0.03 14.99
CA PHE A 89 -4.43 -0.49 16.30
C PHE A 89 -5.84 -1.08 16.27
N ILE A 90 -6.80 -0.42 15.61
CA ILE A 90 -8.16 -0.95 15.47
C ILE A 90 -8.13 -2.32 14.76
N LEU A 91 -7.40 -2.41 13.64
CA LEU A 91 -7.26 -3.66 12.89
C LEU A 91 -6.60 -4.75 13.74
N LEU A 92 -5.52 -4.43 14.46
CA LEU A 92 -4.82 -5.36 15.34
C LEU A 92 -5.74 -5.93 16.42
N PHE A 93 -6.47 -5.07 17.14
CA PHE A 93 -7.39 -5.55 18.17
C PHE A 93 -8.54 -6.35 17.56
N SER A 94 -9.12 -5.91 16.45
CA SER A 94 -10.18 -6.68 15.78
C SER A 94 -9.71 -8.07 15.38
N ALA A 95 -8.48 -8.21 14.88
CA ALA A 95 -7.92 -9.49 14.47
C ALA A 95 -7.53 -10.40 15.65
N LEU A 96 -7.26 -9.84 16.84
CA LEU A 96 -6.96 -10.62 18.05
C LEU A 96 -8.23 -11.17 18.73
N PHE A 97 -9.37 -10.51 18.54
CA PHE A 97 -10.64 -10.88 19.17
C PHE A 97 -11.64 -11.57 18.21
N LEU A 98 -11.31 -11.68 16.92
CA LEU A 98 -11.97 -12.52 15.92
C LEU A 98 -11.38 -13.94 15.93
#